data_AF-A0AA41AQ29-F1
#
_entry.id   AF-A0AA41AQ29-F1
#
_cell.length_a   1.000
_cell.length_b   1.000
_cell.length_c   1.000
_cell.angle_alpha   90.00
_cell.angle_beta   90.00
_cell.angle_gamma   90.00
#
_symmetry.space_group_name_H-M   'P 1'
#
loop_
_entity.id
_entity.type
_entity.pdbx_description
1 polymer ?
#
loop_
_entity_poly.entity_id
_entity_poly.type
_entity_poly.pdbx_seq_one_letter_code
_entity_poly.pdbx_strand_id
1 'polypeptide(L)'
;MTPTARALVVHVVAAAVFVGATGTAIADNKIGGGAQSPSTDAHGESDGSGTVSATAGAVVYNRSKNGSGASVGPVAAATNWTPPACYYAPKYTPEQLQKVKEPVWEAESTGYQWDATQRDRYVNGKPYKDFNKEKAGEGYWWDSYVTPGREGDPGALDCKEEIFWVDTGDDPPADIPQAITPEVLAQLAYAEIRVPTTEVELRPAEATKVNLPTWAWLDATDFKPVSVTASVPLLQVEATTTAEPVSVKIDPGTADAQTYPASGVCEVANGRIGEPYANGKADETPPCGVKYLRSSGDASYQLKATVTWKIHWTGTGVAGEQPLPDGDFGGEQDVVVQEIQAVNR
;
A
#
# COMPACT_ATOMS: atom_id res chain seq x y z
N MET A 1 -30.37 56.09 68.31
CA MET A 1 -29.38 54.99 68.40
C MET A 1 -29.88 53.85 67.54
N THR A 2 -29.34 53.78 66.32
CA THR A 2 -29.55 52.77 65.27
C THR A 2 -28.38 52.95 64.28
N PRO A 3 -27.95 51.90 63.58
CA PRO A 3 -26.55 51.47 63.60
C PRO A 3 -25.83 51.67 62.27
N THR A 4 -24.50 51.80 62.36
CA THR A 4 -23.58 51.93 61.21
C THR A 4 -23.25 50.55 60.65
N ALA A 5 -23.45 50.39 59.34
CA ALA A 5 -23.19 49.18 58.56
C ALA A 5 -21.68 48.88 58.45
N ARG A 6 -21.32 47.60 58.57
CA ARG A 6 -19.97 47.07 58.28
C ARG A 6 -19.85 46.75 56.79
N ALA A 7 -18.93 47.43 56.11
CA ALA A 7 -18.51 47.10 54.75
C ALA A 7 -17.46 45.99 54.77
N LEU A 8 -17.67 44.95 53.96
CA LEU A 8 -16.79 43.81 53.76
C LEU A 8 -15.97 44.06 52.48
N VAL A 9 -14.66 44.21 52.63
CA VAL A 9 -13.71 44.39 51.54
C VAL A 9 -13.34 43.00 51.00
N VAL A 10 -13.69 42.72 49.74
CA VAL A 10 -13.29 41.50 49.03
C VAL A 10 -12.03 41.83 48.21
N HIS A 11 -10.93 41.13 48.48
CA HIS A 11 -9.70 41.18 47.67
C HIS A 11 -9.87 40.30 46.43
N VAL A 12 -9.78 40.89 45.24
CA VAL A 12 -9.69 40.19 43.96
C VAL A 12 -8.22 39.87 43.70
N VAL A 13 -7.88 38.59 43.70
CA VAL A 13 -6.58 38.08 43.25
C VAL A 13 -6.65 37.87 41.75
N ALA A 14 -5.93 38.68 40.98
CA ALA A 14 -5.77 38.49 39.54
C ALA A 14 -4.68 37.43 39.27
N ALA A 15 -5.09 36.25 38.82
CA ALA A 15 -4.20 35.22 38.32
C ALA A 15 -3.82 35.55 36.86
N ALA A 16 -2.56 35.92 36.63
CA ALA A 16 -2.00 36.10 35.30
C ALA A 16 -1.75 34.72 34.67
N VAL A 17 -2.57 34.35 33.69
CA VAL A 17 -2.35 33.17 32.85
C VAL A 17 -1.25 33.49 31.84
N PHE A 18 -0.06 32.94 32.05
CA PHE A 18 0.98 32.88 31.02
C PHE A 18 0.52 31.92 29.93
N VAL A 19 0.08 32.47 28.80
CA VAL A 19 -0.10 31.70 27.56
C VAL A 19 1.31 31.44 27.01
N GLY A 20 1.86 30.28 27.34
CA GLY A 20 3.05 29.77 26.68
C GLY A 20 2.71 29.46 25.22
N ALA A 21 3.31 30.21 24.30
CA ALA A 21 3.29 29.85 22.88
C ALA A 21 4.06 28.53 22.73
N THR A 22 3.34 27.42 22.60
CA THR A 22 3.93 26.19 22.07
C THR A 22 4.27 26.47 20.62
N GLY A 23 5.56 26.69 20.35
CA GLY A 23 6.06 26.69 18.98
C GLY A 23 5.61 25.40 18.30
N THR A 24 5.07 25.52 17.10
CA THR A 24 4.84 24.38 16.21
C THR A 24 6.14 23.59 16.12
N ALA A 25 6.11 22.32 16.52
CA ALA A 25 7.23 21.41 16.29
C ALA A 25 7.44 21.32 14.77
N ILE A 26 8.48 21.95 14.27
CA ILE A 26 9.00 21.67 12.93
C ILE A 26 9.81 20.39 13.10
N ALA A 27 9.29 19.27 12.61
CA ALA A 27 10.09 18.07 12.45
C ALA A 27 11.28 18.42 11.55
N ASP A 28 12.50 18.26 12.03
CA ASP A 28 13.66 18.37 11.14
C ASP A 28 13.80 17.07 10.36
N ASN A 29 13.98 17.18 9.04
CA ASN A 29 14.21 16.03 8.17
C ASN A 29 15.67 15.59 8.33
N LYS A 30 16.08 15.15 9.51
CA LYS A 30 17.45 14.70 9.80
C LYS A 30 17.44 13.36 10.55
N ILE A 31 18.40 12.51 10.19
CA ILE A 31 18.66 11.27 10.92
C ILE A 31 19.39 11.60 12.24
N GLY A 32 18.76 11.27 13.36
CA GLY A 32 19.27 11.57 14.71
C GLY A 32 18.88 12.98 15.20
N GLY A 33 18.56 13.11 16.49
CA GLY A 33 18.05 14.36 17.08
C GLY A 33 16.59 14.33 17.53
N GLY A 34 15.93 13.16 17.45
CA GLY A 34 14.56 12.95 17.95
C GLY A 34 13.46 13.05 16.89
N ALA A 35 13.76 13.48 15.67
CA ALA A 35 12.73 13.65 14.63
C ALA A 35 12.55 12.46 13.69
N GLN A 36 13.62 11.81 13.19
CA GLN A 36 13.49 10.65 12.29
C GLN A 36 14.69 9.73 12.45
N SER A 37 14.68 8.82 13.43
CA SER A 37 15.57 7.64 13.34
C SER A 37 14.80 6.56 12.59
N PRO A 38 15.32 6.02 11.48
CA PRO A 38 14.71 4.87 10.82
C PRO A 38 14.60 3.75 11.84
N SER A 39 13.36 3.37 12.18
CA SER A 39 13.09 2.28 13.10
C SER A 39 12.95 0.98 12.31
N THR A 40 13.43 -0.13 12.86
CA THR A 40 13.14 -1.47 12.35
C THR A 40 11.71 -1.90 12.67
N ASP A 41 11.02 -1.18 13.56
CA ASP A 41 9.65 -1.47 13.96
C ASP A 41 8.65 -0.63 13.15
N ALA A 42 7.55 -1.25 12.75
CA ALA A 42 6.45 -0.55 12.11
C ALA A 42 5.66 0.27 13.14
N HIS A 43 5.49 1.57 12.87
CA HIS A 43 4.71 2.48 13.72
C HIS A 43 3.58 3.09 12.90
N GLY A 44 2.36 3.09 13.46
CA GLY A 44 1.19 3.70 12.85
C GLY A 44 0.80 4.99 13.57
N GLU A 45 0.49 6.03 12.80
CA GLU A 45 -0.03 7.31 13.31
C GLU A 45 -1.28 7.71 12.52
N SER A 46 -2.22 8.36 13.20
CA SER A 46 -3.35 9.04 12.56
C SER A 46 -3.27 10.51 12.92
N ASP A 47 -3.17 11.38 11.93
CA ASP A 47 -3.55 12.76 12.17
C ASP A 47 -5.08 12.80 12.32
N GLY A 48 -5.61 13.65 13.20
CA GLY A 48 -7.06 13.71 13.47
C GLY A 48 -7.93 14.10 12.26
N SER A 49 -7.36 14.21 11.06
CA SER A 49 -8.05 14.48 9.79
C SER A 49 -8.36 13.21 8.98
N GLY A 50 -8.00 12.03 9.50
CA GLY A 50 -8.25 10.74 8.86
C GLY A 50 -7.11 10.27 7.97
N THR A 51 -5.96 10.97 7.96
CA THR A 51 -4.75 10.47 7.30
C THR A 51 -4.11 9.41 8.19
N VAL A 52 -4.10 8.16 7.70
CA VAL A 52 -3.37 7.06 8.33
C VAL A 52 -2.01 6.95 7.66
N SER A 53 -0.96 7.20 8.43
CA SER A 53 0.43 6.98 8.03
C SER A 53 1.02 5.81 8.80
N ALA A 54 1.91 5.07 8.14
CA ALA A 54 2.79 4.14 8.87
C ALA A 54 4.22 4.29 8.37
N THR A 55 5.15 4.26 9.32
CA THR A 55 6.59 4.25 9.03
C THR A 55 7.10 2.82 9.10
N ALA A 56 7.87 2.43 8.09
CA ALA A 56 8.45 1.11 7.89
C ALA A 56 9.88 1.33 7.40
N GLY A 57 10.87 1.20 8.29
CA GLY A 57 12.23 1.63 7.97
C GLY A 57 12.29 3.13 7.65
N ALA A 58 12.90 3.48 6.51
CA ALA A 58 12.97 4.86 6.02
C ALA A 58 11.73 5.33 5.24
N VAL A 59 10.80 4.42 4.89
CA VAL A 59 9.64 4.73 4.03
C VAL A 59 8.42 5.00 4.89
N VAL A 60 7.70 6.08 4.55
CA VAL A 60 6.41 6.45 5.12
C VAL A 60 5.32 6.20 4.07
N TYR A 61 4.27 5.52 4.48
CA TYR A 61 3.14 5.20 3.62
C TYR A 61 1.90 5.95 4.04
N ASN A 62 1.30 6.71 3.14
CA ASN A 62 -0.04 7.28 3.30
C ASN A 62 -1.06 6.35 2.63
N ARG A 63 -1.95 5.78 3.45
CA ARG A 63 -2.98 4.82 3.01
C ARG A 63 -4.40 5.39 3.11
N SER A 64 -4.55 6.71 3.27
CA SER A 64 -5.86 7.36 3.45
C SER A 64 -6.84 7.15 2.28
N LYS A 65 -6.32 6.91 1.06
CA LYS A 65 -7.09 6.63 -0.16
C LYS A 65 -7.05 5.15 -0.56
N ASN A 66 -6.58 4.28 0.32
CA ASN A 66 -6.53 2.84 0.09
C ASN A 66 -7.87 2.19 0.44
N GLY A 67 -8.09 0.94 -0.01
CA GLY A 67 -9.22 0.15 0.46
C GLY A 67 -9.13 -0.11 1.97
N SER A 68 -10.27 -0.03 2.66
CA SER A 68 -10.38 -0.30 4.10
C SER A 68 -11.59 -1.16 4.43
N GLY A 69 -11.57 -1.83 5.59
CA GLY A 69 -12.64 -2.71 6.07
C GLY A 69 -12.24 -4.19 6.13
N ALA A 70 -13.19 -5.04 6.54
CA ALA A 70 -12.96 -6.48 6.71
C ALA A 70 -12.83 -7.25 5.38
N SER A 71 -13.26 -6.64 4.29
CA SER A 71 -13.42 -7.29 2.99
C SER A 71 -12.53 -6.63 1.93
N VAL A 72 -11.26 -6.36 2.26
CA VAL A 72 -10.26 -5.84 1.32
C VAL A 72 -9.05 -6.77 1.26
N GLY A 73 -8.39 -6.86 0.12
CA GLY A 73 -7.21 -7.70 -0.04
C GLY A 73 -6.19 -7.14 -1.03
N PRO A 74 -4.98 -7.71 -1.06
CA PRO A 74 -3.94 -7.30 -1.99
C PRO A 74 -4.30 -7.69 -3.42
N VAL A 75 -3.88 -6.88 -4.40
CA VAL A 75 -3.92 -7.26 -5.81
C VAL A 75 -2.84 -8.30 -6.10
N ALA A 76 -3.17 -9.30 -6.93
CA ALA A 76 -2.19 -10.24 -7.48
C ALA A 76 -1.71 -9.71 -8.83
N ALA A 77 -0.40 -9.48 -8.99
CA ALA A 77 0.14 -8.99 -10.25
C ALA A 77 -0.18 -9.97 -11.40
N ALA A 78 -0.62 -9.43 -12.55
CA ALA A 78 -0.94 -10.20 -13.75
C ALA A 78 0.31 -10.79 -14.45
N THR A 79 1.50 -10.59 -13.88
CA THR A 79 2.79 -11.03 -14.40
C THR A 79 3.60 -11.73 -13.30
N ASN A 80 4.73 -12.34 -13.65
CA ASN A 80 5.66 -12.91 -12.66
C ASN A 80 6.47 -11.87 -11.88
N TRP A 81 6.20 -10.57 -12.10
CA TRP A 81 6.84 -9.51 -11.34
C TRP A 81 6.25 -9.45 -9.93
N THR A 82 7.14 -9.31 -8.96
CA THR A 82 6.78 -9.02 -7.57
C THR A 82 7.44 -7.71 -7.18
N PRO A 83 6.79 -6.88 -6.34
CA PRO A 83 7.45 -5.68 -5.87
C PRO A 83 8.72 -6.02 -5.06
N PRO A 84 9.61 -5.05 -4.79
CA PRO A 84 10.82 -5.29 -4.02
C PRO A 84 10.54 -5.79 -2.60
N ALA A 85 11.19 -6.87 -2.21
CA ALA A 85 11.15 -7.41 -0.85
C ALA A 85 12.21 -6.79 0.07
N CYS A 86 13.14 -6.02 -0.50
CA CYS A 86 14.13 -5.21 0.20
C CYS A 86 14.45 -3.96 -0.63
N TYR A 87 15.03 -2.95 0.01
CA TYR A 87 15.48 -1.72 -0.64
C TYR A 87 16.63 -1.07 0.13
N TYR A 88 17.36 -0.16 -0.50
CA TYR A 88 18.36 0.68 0.17
C TYR A 88 17.85 2.10 0.34
N ALA A 89 18.00 2.63 1.55
CA ALA A 89 17.65 4.00 1.89
C ALA A 89 18.66 4.54 2.92
N PRO A 90 18.68 5.87 3.17
CA PRO A 90 19.46 6.45 4.25
C PRO A 90 19.17 5.74 5.59
N LYS A 91 20.22 5.42 6.35
CA LYS A 91 20.11 4.72 7.64
C LYS A 91 20.95 5.33 8.75
N TYR A 92 22.16 5.81 8.43
CA TYR A 92 23.10 6.30 9.45
C TYR A 92 23.73 7.64 9.09
N THR A 93 23.97 8.47 10.10
CA THR A 93 25.02 9.52 10.05
C THR A 93 26.41 8.89 10.19
N PRO A 94 27.50 9.61 9.86
CA PRO A 94 28.87 9.16 10.16
C PRO A 94 29.08 8.62 11.58
N GLU A 95 28.60 9.35 12.59
CA GLU A 95 28.76 8.98 14.01
C GLU A 95 27.95 7.74 14.37
N GLN A 96 26.76 7.59 13.79
CA GLN A 96 25.91 6.41 14.02
C GLN A 96 26.52 5.16 13.39
N LEU A 97 27.01 5.26 12.15
CA LEU A 97 27.65 4.12 11.49
C LEU A 97 28.88 3.66 12.27
N GLN A 98 29.71 4.59 12.75
CA GLN A 98 30.84 4.27 13.61
C GLN A 98 30.40 3.47 14.85
N LYS A 99 29.37 3.95 15.56
CA LYS A 99 28.84 3.29 16.76
C LYS A 99 28.28 1.88 16.50
N VAL A 100 27.82 1.60 15.29
CA VAL A 100 27.31 0.28 14.90
C VAL A 100 28.45 -0.64 14.47
N LYS A 101 29.46 -0.13 13.76
CA LYS A 101 30.53 -0.95 13.17
C LYS A 101 31.66 -1.27 14.16
N GLU A 102 32.10 -0.32 14.97
CA GLU A 102 33.24 -0.52 15.88
C GLU A 102 33.04 -1.67 16.87
N PRO A 103 31.88 -1.78 17.57
CA PRO A 103 31.66 -2.90 18.49
C PRO A 103 31.69 -4.26 17.81
N VAL A 104 31.25 -4.35 16.54
CA VAL A 104 31.28 -5.60 15.77
C VAL A 104 32.72 -6.05 15.51
N TRP A 105 33.60 -5.11 15.16
CA TRP A 105 35.03 -5.39 14.93
C TRP A 105 35.81 -5.67 16.21
N GLU A 106 35.31 -5.18 17.36
CA GLU A 106 35.93 -5.38 18.68
C GLU A 106 35.44 -6.65 19.39
N ALA A 107 34.34 -7.24 18.95
CA ALA A 107 33.74 -8.42 19.58
C ALA A 107 34.57 -9.70 19.40
N GLU A 108 35.66 -9.67 18.60
CA GLU A 108 36.52 -10.82 18.24
C GLU A 108 35.77 -12.04 17.64
N SER A 109 34.46 -11.94 17.45
CA SER A 109 33.60 -12.95 16.83
C SER A 109 33.67 -12.93 15.30
N THR A 110 34.24 -11.87 14.74
CA THR A 110 34.54 -11.70 13.33
C THR A 110 36.01 -12.04 13.06
N GLY A 111 36.33 -12.49 11.85
CA GLY A 111 37.72 -12.84 11.52
C GLY A 111 38.56 -11.59 11.26
N TYR A 112 39.80 -11.54 11.78
CA TYR A 112 40.74 -10.42 11.62
C TYR A 112 40.87 -9.89 10.17
N GLN A 113 40.89 -10.80 9.19
CA GLN A 113 40.97 -10.42 7.78
C GLN A 113 39.73 -9.64 7.33
N TRP A 114 38.54 -10.05 7.79
CA TRP A 114 37.30 -9.35 7.47
C TRP A 114 37.25 -7.99 8.17
N ASP A 115 37.62 -7.89 9.45
CA ASP A 115 37.68 -6.60 10.16
C ASP A 115 38.63 -5.63 9.48
N ALA A 116 39.79 -6.11 9.03
CA ALA A 116 40.75 -5.30 8.29
C ALA A 116 40.14 -4.77 6.97
N THR A 117 39.39 -5.59 6.23
CA THR A 117 38.70 -5.13 5.00
C THR A 117 37.61 -4.10 5.28
N GLN A 118 36.87 -4.25 6.39
CA GLN A 118 35.84 -3.29 6.79
C GLN A 118 36.47 -1.96 7.22
N ARG A 119 37.55 -2.01 8.03
CA ARG A 119 38.32 -0.81 8.40
C ARG A 119 38.94 -0.14 7.18
N ASP A 120 39.43 -0.91 6.20
CA ASP A 120 39.89 -0.35 4.93
C ASP A 120 38.77 0.40 4.20
N ARG A 121 37.56 -0.17 4.16
CA ARG A 121 36.39 0.44 3.52
C ARG A 121 35.93 1.72 4.18
N TYR A 122 35.72 1.69 5.49
CA TYR A 122 35.02 2.76 6.22
C TYR A 122 35.97 3.75 6.92
N VAL A 123 37.23 3.37 7.20
CA VAL A 123 38.16 4.17 8.01
C VAL A 123 39.42 4.58 7.25
N ASN A 124 40.06 3.65 6.53
CA ASN A 124 41.41 3.87 5.98
C ASN A 124 41.43 4.45 4.55
N GLY A 125 40.31 4.93 4.03
CA GLY A 125 40.24 5.64 2.75
C GLY A 125 40.06 4.75 1.52
N LYS A 126 39.47 3.55 1.64
CA LYS A 126 39.28 2.61 0.51
C LYS A 126 37.83 2.11 0.35
N PRO A 127 36.85 2.96 -0.03
CA PRO A 127 37.04 4.31 -0.53
C PRO A 127 36.81 5.40 0.52
N TYR A 128 36.31 5.07 1.71
CA TYR A 128 35.86 6.05 2.69
C TYR A 128 36.87 6.22 3.83
N LYS A 129 36.98 7.45 4.31
CA LYS A 129 37.91 7.82 5.37
C LYS A 129 37.12 8.26 6.60
N ASP A 130 37.47 7.71 7.75
CA ASP A 130 36.90 8.06 9.06
C ASP A 130 35.36 8.20 9.03
N PHE A 131 34.68 7.21 8.46
CA PHE A 131 33.22 7.15 8.30
C PHE A 131 32.59 8.37 7.60
N ASN A 132 33.37 9.08 6.78
CA ASN A 132 32.99 10.36 6.16
C ASN A 132 32.56 11.43 7.19
N LYS A 133 33.14 11.44 8.39
CA LYS A 133 32.83 12.47 9.41
C LYS A 133 33.07 13.90 8.95
N GLU A 134 34.05 14.12 8.09
CA GLU A 134 34.28 15.45 7.48
C GLU A 134 33.09 15.90 6.59
N LYS A 135 32.26 14.97 6.12
CA LYS A 135 31.04 15.22 5.32
C LYS A 135 29.76 15.09 6.16
N ALA A 136 29.85 15.17 7.49
CA ALA A 136 28.69 15.07 8.37
C ALA A 136 27.67 16.17 8.07
N GLY A 137 26.42 15.77 7.78
CA GLY A 137 25.35 16.68 7.37
C GLY A 137 25.32 17.00 5.87
N GLU A 138 26.28 16.50 5.09
CA GLU A 138 26.31 16.64 3.63
C GLU A 138 25.79 15.38 2.92
N GLY A 139 25.44 14.33 3.66
CA GLY A 139 25.00 13.05 3.11
C GLY A 139 24.67 12.05 4.20
N TYR A 140 24.35 10.84 3.77
CA TYR A 140 24.01 9.74 4.66
C TYR A 140 24.65 8.43 4.20
N TRP A 141 24.84 7.54 5.16
CA TRP A 141 25.13 6.14 4.89
C TRP A 141 23.83 5.39 4.61
N TRP A 142 23.75 4.80 3.43
CA TRP A 142 22.64 3.99 2.96
C TRP A 142 22.91 2.53 3.25
N ASP A 143 21.87 1.83 3.66
CA ASP A 143 21.90 0.40 3.98
C ASP A 143 20.54 -0.21 3.64
N SER A 144 20.53 -1.54 3.61
CA SER A 144 19.36 -2.34 3.31
C SER A 144 18.29 -2.27 4.41
N TYR A 145 17.05 -2.33 3.96
CA TYR A 145 15.85 -2.59 4.73
C TYR A 145 15.13 -3.77 4.09
N VAL A 146 14.55 -4.63 4.93
CA VAL A 146 13.57 -5.61 4.48
C VAL A 146 12.22 -4.92 4.42
N THR A 147 11.50 -5.06 3.30
CA THR A 147 10.15 -4.50 3.15
C THR A 147 9.22 -5.18 4.15
N PRO A 148 8.56 -4.44 5.06
CA PRO A 148 7.73 -5.07 6.09
C PRO A 148 6.60 -5.93 5.53
N GLY A 149 6.33 -7.05 6.21
CA GLY A 149 5.36 -8.05 5.76
C GLY A 149 5.86 -8.94 4.63
N ARG A 150 7.10 -8.78 4.19
CA ARG A 150 7.75 -9.54 3.12
C ARG A 150 9.03 -10.22 3.58
N GLU A 151 9.22 -10.37 4.88
CA GLU A 151 10.39 -11.00 5.49
C GLU A 151 10.53 -12.47 5.08
N GLY A 152 9.42 -13.12 4.73
CA GLY A 152 9.38 -14.50 4.23
C GLY A 152 9.55 -14.64 2.71
N ASP A 153 9.62 -13.54 1.96
CA ASP A 153 9.74 -13.60 0.51
C ASP A 153 11.16 -14.02 0.11
N PRO A 154 11.33 -14.84 -0.95
CA PRO A 154 12.66 -15.29 -1.40
C PRO A 154 13.68 -14.15 -1.64
N GLY A 155 13.21 -12.95 -2.01
CA GLY A 155 14.04 -11.78 -2.28
C GLY A 155 14.32 -10.87 -1.08
N ALA A 156 13.82 -11.20 0.12
CA ALA A 156 13.94 -10.34 1.31
C ALA A 156 15.40 -10.02 1.71
N LEU A 157 16.34 -10.90 1.34
CA LEU A 157 17.77 -10.78 1.66
C LEU A 157 18.64 -10.50 0.43
N ASP A 158 18.06 -10.13 -0.71
CA ASP A 158 18.83 -9.89 -1.94
C ASP A 158 19.56 -8.55 -1.97
N CYS A 159 19.21 -7.63 -1.07
CA CYS A 159 19.92 -6.38 -0.86
C CYS A 159 21.22 -6.63 -0.07
N LYS A 160 22.26 -7.06 -0.79
CA LYS A 160 23.56 -7.53 -0.25
C LYS A 160 24.70 -6.51 -0.34
N GLU A 161 24.46 -5.33 -0.89
CA GLU A 161 25.48 -4.29 -1.01
C GLU A 161 25.95 -3.85 0.37
N GLU A 162 27.27 -3.69 0.50
CA GLU A 162 27.88 -3.09 1.68
C GLU A 162 27.42 -1.65 1.83
N ILE A 163 27.24 -1.20 3.07
CA ILE A 163 26.84 0.17 3.41
C ILE A 163 27.67 1.17 2.60
N PHE A 164 26.98 2.10 1.95
CA PHE A 164 27.57 3.04 1.00
C PHE A 164 27.11 4.46 1.29
N TRP A 165 27.92 5.44 0.90
CA TRP A 165 27.64 6.86 1.13
C TRP A 165 26.96 7.49 -0.09
N VAL A 166 25.97 8.34 0.16
CA VAL A 166 25.34 9.19 -0.86
C VAL A 166 25.27 10.62 -0.32
N ASP A 167 25.73 11.59 -1.10
CA ASP A 167 25.64 13.00 -0.76
C ASP A 167 24.18 13.49 -0.89
N THR A 168 23.81 14.48 -0.07
CA THR A 168 22.46 15.05 -0.07
C THR A 168 22.22 15.80 -1.37
N GLY A 169 21.16 15.42 -2.08
CA GLY A 169 20.80 16.04 -3.37
C GLY A 169 21.38 15.32 -4.58
N ASP A 170 22.28 14.35 -4.38
CA ASP A 170 22.70 13.44 -5.44
C ASP A 170 21.61 12.39 -5.71
N ASP A 171 21.53 11.94 -6.96
CA ASP A 171 20.69 10.80 -7.31
C ASP A 171 21.21 9.51 -6.67
N PRO A 172 20.32 8.58 -6.29
CA PRO A 172 20.72 7.25 -5.81
C PRO A 172 21.64 6.55 -6.84
N PRO A 173 22.67 5.80 -6.40
CA PRO A 173 23.58 5.11 -7.32
C PRO A 173 22.85 4.16 -8.27
N ALA A 174 22.98 4.39 -9.57
CA ALA A 174 22.26 3.63 -10.61
C ALA A 174 22.71 2.16 -10.72
N ASP A 175 23.91 1.84 -10.22
CA ASP A 175 24.48 0.50 -10.18
C ASP A 175 24.05 -0.31 -8.96
N ILE A 176 23.30 0.29 -8.02
CA ILE A 176 22.73 -0.37 -6.84
C ILE A 176 21.23 -0.56 -7.06
N PRO A 177 20.77 -1.75 -7.49
CA PRO A 177 19.36 -2.03 -7.65
C PRO A 177 18.61 -1.82 -6.34
N GLN A 178 17.37 -1.34 -6.42
CA GLN A 178 16.51 -1.09 -5.26
C GLN A 178 17.00 0.01 -4.30
N ALA A 179 18.00 0.81 -4.68
CA ALA A 179 18.18 2.12 -4.04
C ALA A 179 16.93 2.96 -4.27
N ILE A 180 16.40 3.60 -3.22
CA ILE A 180 15.14 4.35 -3.29
C ILE A 180 15.20 5.42 -4.39
N THR A 181 14.40 5.20 -5.43
CA THR A 181 14.00 6.16 -6.46
C THR A 181 12.47 6.34 -6.38
N PRO A 182 11.88 7.34 -7.07
CA PRO A 182 10.42 7.43 -7.21
C PRO A 182 9.81 6.12 -7.74
N GLU A 183 10.48 5.44 -8.67
CA GLU A 183 10.00 4.15 -9.20
C GLU A 183 10.00 3.06 -8.13
N VAL A 184 11.08 2.90 -7.37
CA VAL A 184 11.12 1.92 -6.26
C VAL A 184 10.04 2.24 -5.23
N LEU A 185 9.79 3.52 -4.91
CA LEU A 185 8.69 3.90 -4.03
C LEU A 185 7.32 3.55 -4.60
N ALA A 186 7.11 3.71 -5.90
CA ALA A 186 5.87 3.28 -6.54
C ALA A 186 5.67 1.76 -6.43
N GLN A 187 6.73 0.99 -6.67
CA GLN A 187 6.70 -0.47 -6.50
C GLN A 187 6.44 -0.85 -5.03
N LEU A 188 7.02 -0.16 -4.06
CA LEU A 188 6.73 -0.38 -2.66
C LEU A 188 5.28 -0.01 -2.30
N ALA A 189 4.74 1.09 -2.85
CA ALA A 189 3.34 1.47 -2.70
C ALA A 189 2.37 0.45 -3.33
N TYR A 190 2.75 -0.19 -4.44
CA TYR A 190 2.00 -1.27 -5.06
C TYR A 190 1.72 -2.41 -4.08
N ALA A 191 2.74 -2.84 -3.32
CA ALA A 191 2.61 -3.93 -2.35
C ALA A 191 1.61 -3.62 -1.22
N GLU A 192 1.36 -2.34 -0.98
CA GLU A 192 0.45 -1.83 0.04
C GLU A 192 -0.98 -1.64 -0.46
N ILE A 193 -1.23 -1.70 -1.77
CA ILE A 193 -2.58 -1.55 -2.32
C ILE A 193 -3.49 -2.64 -1.74
N ARG A 194 -4.64 -2.20 -1.25
CA ARG A 194 -5.75 -3.05 -0.82
C ARG A 194 -6.98 -2.62 -1.59
N VAL A 195 -7.57 -3.56 -2.32
CA VAL A 195 -8.77 -3.34 -3.10
C VAL A 195 -9.95 -4.07 -2.46
N PRO A 196 -11.19 -3.56 -2.57
CA PRO A 196 -12.38 -4.24 -2.06
C PRO A 196 -12.57 -5.62 -2.69
N THR A 197 -13.06 -6.56 -1.90
CA THR A 197 -13.53 -7.86 -2.41
C THR A 197 -14.68 -7.63 -3.37
N THR A 198 -14.83 -8.55 -4.30
CA THR A 198 -15.80 -8.44 -5.38
C THR A 198 -16.87 -9.49 -5.19
N GLU A 199 -18.01 -9.08 -4.65
CA GLU A 199 -19.27 -9.80 -4.80
C GLU A 199 -20.08 -9.06 -5.88
N VAL A 200 -20.52 -9.79 -6.91
CA VAL A 200 -21.33 -9.19 -7.98
C VAL A 200 -22.79 -9.25 -7.59
N GLU A 201 -23.49 -8.15 -7.79
CA GLU A 201 -24.94 -8.11 -7.66
C GLU A 201 -25.56 -8.95 -8.78
N LEU A 202 -26.33 -9.97 -8.39
CA LEU A 202 -27.02 -10.85 -9.33
C LEU A 202 -28.50 -10.55 -9.41
N ARG A 203 -29.09 -10.67 -10.61
CA ARG A 203 -30.56 -10.78 -10.76
C ARG A 203 -30.92 -11.95 -11.69
N PRO A 204 -31.75 -12.90 -11.22
CA PRO A 204 -32.35 -13.00 -9.87
C PRO A 204 -31.30 -13.05 -8.74
N ALA A 205 -31.60 -12.43 -7.59
CA ALA A 205 -30.68 -12.35 -6.46
C ALA A 205 -30.58 -13.67 -5.68
N GLU A 206 -31.65 -14.46 -5.71
CA GLU A 206 -31.71 -15.79 -5.11
C GLU A 206 -31.41 -16.87 -6.17
N ALA A 207 -31.96 -18.07 -6.00
CA ALA A 207 -31.81 -19.15 -6.96
C ALA A 207 -32.24 -18.72 -8.38
N THR A 208 -31.33 -18.92 -9.33
CA THR A 208 -31.63 -18.76 -10.76
C THR A 208 -32.16 -20.07 -11.34
N LYS A 209 -32.58 -20.04 -12.60
CA LYS A 209 -33.17 -21.19 -13.28
C LYS A 209 -32.33 -21.61 -14.46
N VAL A 210 -32.37 -22.91 -14.78
CA VAL A 210 -31.75 -23.43 -16.01
C VAL A 210 -32.28 -22.67 -17.22
N ASN A 211 -31.37 -22.27 -18.11
CA ASN A 211 -31.61 -21.45 -19.30
C ASN A 211 -32.10 -20.01 -19.05
N LEU A 212 -32.12 -19.52 -17.81
CA LEU A 212 -32.45 -18.12 -17.51
C LEU A 212 -31.18 -17.27 -17.48
N PRO A 213 -31.06 -16.23 -18.32
CA PRO A 213 -30.00 -15.23 -18.19
C PRO A 213 -30.07 -14.55 -16.83
N THR A 214 -28.95 -14.55 -16.12
CA THR A 214 -28.76 -13.91 -14.82
C THR A 214 -27.87 -12.69 -15.03
N TRP A 215 -28.39 -11.50 -14.75
CA TRP A 215 -27.62 -10.25 -14.80
C TRP A 215 -26.59 -10.24 -13.69
N ALA A 216 -25.41 -9.70 -13.98
CA ALA A 216 -24.36 -9.41 -13.02
C ALA A 216 -23.88 -7.97 -13.19
N TRP A 217 -23.69 -7.23 -12.10
CA TRP A 217 -23.06 -5.92 -12.13
C TRP A 217 -22.34 -5.64 -10.81
N LEU A 218 -21.47 -4.63 -10.80
CA LEU A 218 -20.86 -4.12 -9.58
C LEU A 218 -21.42 -2.76 -9.20
N ASP A 219 -21.56 -2.53 -7.89
CA ASP A 219 -21.92 -1.20 -7.39
C ASP A 219 -20.76 -0.23 -7.63
N ALA A 220 -21.08 0.92 -8.20
CA ALA A 220 -20.14 2.01 -8.43
C ALA A 220 -19.62 2.63 -7.12
N THR A 221 -20.30 2.42 -5.99
CA THR A 221 -19.84 2.91 -4.69
C THR A 221 -18.61 2.17 -4.19
N ASP A 222 -18.55 0.86 -4.46
CA ASP A 222 -17.53 -0.06 -3.96
C ASP A 222 -16.37 -0.19 -4.94
N PHE A 223 -16.56 0.33 -6.15
CA PHE A 223 -15.69 0.13 -7.30
C PHE A 223 -15.04 1.43 -7.76
N LYS A 224 -14.19 1.99 -6.90
CA LYS A 224 -13.49 3.25 -7.11
C LYS A 224 -11.98 3.05 -7.14
N PRO A 225 -11.23 3.94 -7.82
CA PRO A 225 -9.78 3.94 -7.73
C PRO A 225 -9.32 4.04 -6.28
N VAL A 226 -8.32 3.24 -5.93
CA VAL A 226 -7.62 3.32 -4.64
C VAL A 226 -6.17 3.72 -4.88
N SER A 227 -5.55 4.37 -3.92
CA SER A 227 -4.13 4.73 -4.03
C SER A 227 -3.37 4.67 -2.71
N VAL A 228 -2.07 4.45 -2.83
CA VAL A 228 -1.10 4.52 -1.75
C VAL A 228 0.04 5.43 -2.18
N THR A 229 0.44 6.35 -1.30
CA THR A 229 1.65 7.17 -1.49
C THR A 229 2.75 6.65 -0.58
N ALA A 230 3.90 6.31 -1.15
CA ALA A 230 5.12 6.00 -0.41
C ALA A 230 6.09 7.17 -0.54
N SER A 231 6.73 7.56 0.56
CA SER A 231 7.69 8.66 0.59
C SER A 231 8.88 8.38 1.50
N VAL A 232 10.01 9.02 1.21
CA VAL A 232 11.13 9.16 2.13
C VAL A 232 11.25 10.65 2.46
N PRO A 233 10.65 11.13 3.57
CA PRO A 233 10.61 12.57 3.88
C PRO A 233 11.99 13.21 3.96
N LEU A 234 12.98 12.44 4.44
CA LEU A 234 14.39 12.85 4.50
C LEU A 234 14.95 13.27 3.14
N LEU A 235 14.56 12.54 2.08
CA LEU A 235 15.00 12.78 0.70
C LEU A 235 14.02 13.68 -0.07
N GLN A 236 12.88 14.04 0.53
CA GLN A 236 11.79 14.78 -0.13
C GLN A 236 11.32 14.13 -1.44
N VAL A 237 11.35 12.80 -1.48
CA VAL A 237 10.97 12.01 -2.64
C VAL A 237 9.73 11.18 -2.29
N GLU A 238 8.77 11.17 -3.20
CA GLU A 238 7.53 10.41 -3.05
C GLU A 238 7.05 9.83 -4.39
N ALA A 239 6.24 8.78 -4.30
CA ALA A 239 5.48 8.26 -5.42
C ALA A 239 4.10 7.79 -4.95
N THR A 240 3.08 8.09 -5.75
CA THR A 240 1.70 7.66 -5.54
C THR A 240 1.34 6.63 -6.58
N THR A 241 1.02 5.42 -6.13
CA THR A 241 0.52 4.33 -6.99
C THR A 241 -0.98 4.23 -6.86
N THR A 242 -1.66 4.18 -8.00
CA THR A 242 -3.12 4.14 -8.12
C THR A 242 -3.53 2.86 -8.84
N ALA A 243 -4.51 2.16 -8.26
CA ALA A 243 -5.17 1.03 -8.89
C ALA A 243 -6.56 1.46 -9.34
N GLU A 244 -6.79 1.43 -10.65
CA GLU A 244 -8.06 1.77 -11.29
C GLU A 244 -8.73 0.51 -11.80
N PRO A 245 -9.99 0.26 -11.45
CA PRO A 245 -10.63 -0.95 -11.94
C PRO A 245 -11.08 -0.78 -13.39
N VAL A 246 -10.80 -1.78 -14.23
CA VAL A 246 -11.07 -1.69 -15.68
C VAL A 246 -12.02 -2.76 -16.19
N SER A 247 -12.06 -3.94 -15.57
CA SER A 247 -12.98 -5.01 -16.00
C SER A 247 -13.24 -6.03 -14.89
N VAL A 248 -14.28 -6.86 -15.07
CA VAL A 248 -14.53 -8.07 -14.29
C VAL A 248 -14.62 -9.25 -15.21
N LYS A 249 -13.92 -10.31 -14.84
CA LYS A 249 -14.10 -11.65 -15.40
C LYS A 249 -15.05 -12.46 -14.53
N ILE A 250 -16.14 -12.93 -15.14
CA ILE A 250 -17.08 -13.88 -14.55
C ILE A 250 -16.69 -15.30 -14.96
N ASP A 251 -16.36 -16.13 -13.98
CA ASP A 251 -16.27 -17.57 -14.12
C ASP A 251 -17.52 -18.22 -13.49
N PRO A 252 -18.39 -18.88 -14.26
CA PRO A 252 -19.58 -19.56 -13.72
C PRO A 252 -19.30 -20.69 -12.73
N GLY A 253 -18.06 -21.17 -12.61
CA GLY A 253 -17.73 -22.33 -11.76
C GLY A 253 -18.16 -23.67 -12.35
N THR A 254 -18.64 -23.68 -13.60
CA THR A 254 -19.02 -24.90 -14.34
C THR A 254 -18.87 -24.69 -15.85
N ALA A 255 -18.55 -25.76 -16.56
CA ALA A 255 -18.55 -25.77 -18.02
C ALA A 255 -19.96 -25.78 -18.62
N ASP A 256 -20.97 -26.15 -17.83
CA ASP A 256 -22.38 -26.18 -18.23
C ASP A 256 -23.04 -24.79 -18.06
N ALA A 257 -22.38 -23.74 -18.55
CA ALA A 257 -22.85 -22.36 -18.49
C ALA A 257 -22.36 -21.54 -19.69
N GLN A 258 -23.08 -20.44 -19.98
CA GLN A 258 -22.70 -19.43 -20.96
C GLN A 258 -22.55 -18.09 -20.24
N THR A 259 -21.50 -17.35 -20.53
CA THR A 259 -21.31 -15.99 -19.99
C THR A 259 -21.80 -14.93 -20.96
N TYR A 260 -22.09 -13.76 -20.41
CA TYR A 260 -22.39 -12.54 -21.15
C TYR A 260 -21.42 -11.45 -20.68
N PRO A 261 -20.64 -10.82 -21.58
CA PRO A 261 -20.43 -11.25 -22.97
C PRO A 261 -19.81 -12.66 -23.04
N ALA A 262 -19.75 -13.25 -24.24
CA ALA A 262 -19.24 -14.61 -24.43
C ALA A 262 -17.77 -14.80 -23.97
N SER A 263 -17.00 -13.73 -23.84
CA SER A 263 -15.65 -13.75 -23.25
C SER A 263 -15.66 -13.95 -21.73
N GLY A 264 -16.78 -13.68 -21.07
CA GLY A 264 -16.90 -13.58 -19.62
C GLY A 264 -16.29 -12.32 -19.03
N VAL A 265 -15.73 -11.44 -19.86
CA VAL A 265 -15.07 -10.19 -19.43
C VAL A 265 -16.00 -9.02 -19.67
N CYS A 266 -16.44 -8.41 -18.57
CA CYS A 266 -17.29 -7.23 -18.54
C CYS A 266 -16.41 -5.99 -18.32
N GLU A 267 -16.22 -5.21 -19.38
CA GLU A 267 -15.43 -3.97 -19.33
C GLU A 267 -16.16 -2.86 -18.57
N VAL A 268 -15.38 -1.94 -17.99
CA VAL A 268 -15.91 -0.72 -17.39
C VAL A 268 -16.49 0.19 -18.47
N ALA A 269 -17.73 0.60 -18.28
CA ALA A 269 -18.43 1.55 -19.13
C ALA A 269 -19.07 2.63 -18.26
N ASN A 270 -18.75 3.91 -18.53
CA ASN A 270 -19.26 5.05 -17.76
C ASN A 270 -19.01 4.95 -16.24
N GLY A 271 -17.85 4.40 -15.85
CA GLY A 271 -17.46 4.23 -14.44
C GLY A 271 -18.23 3.12 -13.71
N ARG A 272 -18.84 2.19 -14.44
CA ARG A 272 -19.56 1.03 -13.89
C ARG A 272 -19.21 -0.23 -14.66
N ILE A 273 -19.28 -1.38 -14.00
CA ILE A 273 -19.18 -2.68 -14.67
C ILE A 273 -20.54 -3.34 -14.69
N GLY A 274 -20.97 -3.72 -15.89
CA GLY A 274 -22.33 -4.20 -16.13
C GLY A 274 -23.37 -3.07 -16.06
N GLU A 275 -24.64 -3.47 -16.14
CA GLU A 275 -25.77 -2.55 -15.99
C GLU A 275 -26.70 -3.11 -14.91
N PRO A 276 -27.06 -2.30 -13.89
CA PRO A 276 -28.06 -2.70 -12.91
C PRO A 276 -29.37 -3.13 -13.59
N TYR A 277 -29.88 -4.28 -13.18
CA TYR A 277 -31.13 -4.79 -13.75
C TYR A 277 -32.29 -3.85 -13.42
N ALA A 278 -33.11 -3.56 -14.43
CA ALA A 278 -34.34 -2.80 -14.31
C ALA A 278 -35.55 -3.65 -14.70
N ASN A 279 -36.69 -3.45 -14.02
CA ASN A 279 -37.93 -4.13 -14.37
C ASN A 279 -38.30 -3.86 -15.84
N GLY A 280 -38.67 -4.93 -16.56
CA GLY A 280 -38.97 -4.88 -18.00
C GLY A 280 -37.83 -5.38 -18.90
N LYS A 281 -36.64 -5.63 -18.35
CA LYS A 281 -35.49 -6.17 -19.10
C LYS A 281 -35.41 -7.70 -19.14
N ALA A 282 -36.45 -8.41 -18.72
CA ALA A 282 -36.42 -9.87 -18.57
C ALA A 282 -36.12 -10.63 -19.88
N ASP A 283 -36.51 -10.05 -21.03
CA ASP A 283 -36.31 -10.65 -22.35
C ASP A 283 -35.03 -10.13 -23.05
N GLU A 284 -34.27 -9.23 -22.41
CA GLU A 284 -33.03 -8.69 -22.96
C GLU A 284 -31.84 -9.64 -22.70
N THR A 285 -30.73 -9.40 -23.37
CA THR A 285 -29.46 -10.08 -23.02
C THR A 285 -28.69 -9.20 -22.06
N PRO A 286 -28.24 -9.73 -20.89
CA PRO A 286 -27.43 -8.95 -19.97
C PRO A 286 -26.14 -8.46 -20.64
N PRO A 287 -25.73 -7.20 -20.41
CA PRO A 287 -24.42 -6.72 -20.85
C PRO A 287 -23.28 -7.40 -20.09
N CYS A 288 -23.55 -7.83 -18.86
CA CYS A 288 -22.68 -8.65 -18.04
C CYS A 288 -23.54 -9.69 -17.28
N GLY A 289 -23.16 -10.96 -17.29
CA GLY A 289 -23.97 -12.00 -16.66
C GLY A 289 -23.61 -13.43 -17.01
N VAL A 290 -24.48 -14.36 -16.62
CA VAL A 290 -24.30 -15.80 -16.81
C VAL A 290 -25.64 -16.49 -17.05
N LYS A 291 -25.66 -17.56 -17.83
CA LYS A 291 -26.80 -18.46 -18.01
C LYS A 291 -26.33 -19.90 -17.84
N TYR A 292 -26.85 -20.56 -16.82
CA TYR A 292 -26.54 -21.96 -16.53
C TYR A 292 -27.40 -22.89 -17.37
N LEU A 293 -26.80 -23.96 -17.88
CA LEU A 293 -27.41 -24.95 -18.76
C LEU A 293 -27.83 -26.22 -18.00
N ARG A 294 -27.42 -26.37 -16.73
CA ARG A 294 -27.76 -27.50 -15.87
C ARG A 294 -28.03 -27.05 -14.44
N SER A 295 -28.96 -27.73 -13.75
CA SER A 295 -29.21 -27.52 -12.33
C SER A 295 -28.00 -27.87 -11.47
N SER A 296 -27.83 -27.15 -10.36
CA SER A 296 -26.82 -27.47 -9.33
C SER A 296 -27.27 -28.60 -8.38
N GLY A 297 -28.50 -29.11 -8.53
CA GLY A 297 -29.06 -30.13 -7.63
C GLY A 297 -29.22 -29.61 -6.20
N ASP A 298 -28.78 -30.40 -5.22
CA ASP A 298 -28.77 -30.02 -3.80
C ASP A 298 -27.54 -29.15 -3.41
N ALA A 299 -26.69 -28.79 -4.38
CA ALA A 299 -25.50 -27.97 -4.20
C ALA A 299 -25.63 -26.59 -4.88
N SER A 300 -24.53 -25.83 -4.90
CA SER A 300 -24.36 -24.56 -5.61
C SER A 300 -23.22 -24.64 -6.63
N TYR A 301 -23.26 -23.78 -7.64
CA TYR A 301 -22.06 -23.45 -8.42
C TYR A 301 -21.32 -22.32 -7.74
N GLN A 302 -19.99 -22.41 -7.71
CA GLN A 302 -19.13 -21.37 -7.15
C GLN A 302 -18.77 -20.37 -8.24
N LEU A 303 -19.58 -19.32 -8.38
CA LEU A 303 -19.31 -18.24 -9.32
C LEU A 303 -18.14 -17.41 -8.80
N LYS A 304 -17.14 -17.18 -9.65
CA LYS A 304 -16.00 -16.32 -9.33
C LYS A 304 -16.08 -15.02 -10.12
N ALA A 305 -15.91 -13.91 -9.43
CA ALA A 305 -15.82 -12.59 -10.04
C ALA A 305 -14.43 -12.04 -9.75
N THR A 306 -13.61 -11.89 -10.80
CA THR A 306 -12.24 -11.36 -10.70
C THR A 306 -12.16 -10.01 -11.38
N VAL A 307 -11.84 -8.98 -10.61
CA VAL A 307 -11.61 -7.63 -11.12
C VAL A 307 -10.18 -7.51 -11.58
N THR A 308 -10.00 -6.96 -12.77
CA THR A 308 -8.71 -6.47 -13.24
C THR A 308 -8.57 -4.98 -12.93
N TRP A 309 -7.47 -4.63 -12.28
CA TRP A 309 -7.08 -3.30 -11.88
C TRP A 309 -5.89 -2.86 -12.74
N LYS A 310 -6.08 -1.78 -13.49
CA LYS A 310 -5.00 -1.10 -14.17
C LYS A 310 -4.21 -0.29 -13.17
N ILE A 311 -2.89 -0.49 -13.12
CA ILE A 311 -2.06 0.12 -12.09
C ILE A 311 -1.05 1.08 -12.71
N HIS A 312 -1.02 2.30 -12.19
CA HIS A 312 -0.13 3.36 -12.65
C HIS A 312 0.36 4.19 -11.47
N TRP A 313 1.38 5.01 -11.69
CA TRP A 313 1.94 5.85 -10.64
C TRP A 313 2.45 7.19 -11.16
N THR A 314 2.56 8.14 -10.24
CA THR A 314 3.20 9.44 -10.42
C THR A 314 4.16 9.69 -9.26
N GLY A 315 5.19 10.51 -9.44
CA GLY A 315 6.14 10.77 -8.36
C GLY A 315 7.07 11.95 -8.63
N THR A 316 7.87 12.29 -7.63
CA THR A 316 8.83 13.40 -7.68
C THR A 316 9.73 13.29 -8.91
N GLY A 317 9.81 14.35 -9.72
CA GLY A 317 10.71 14.42 -10.88
C GLY A 317 10.31 13.56 -12.08
N VAL A 318 9.18 12.85 -12.02
CA VAL A 318 8.70 11.98 -13.10
C VAL A 318 7.65 12.69 -13.93
N ALA A 319 7.82 12.67 -15.26
CA ALA A 319 6.88 13.29 -16.18
C ALA A 319 5.70 12.36 -16.47
N GLY A 320 4.49 12.81 -16.14
CA GLY A 320 3.26 12.08 -16.41
C GLY A 320 3.10 10.79 -15.59
N GLU A 321 2.04 10.06 -15.90
CA GLU A 321 1.76 8.74 -15.31
C GLU A 321 2.65 7.66 -15.95
N GLN A 322 3.18 6.78 -15.11
CA GLN A 322 3.98 5.64 -15.52
C GLN A 322 3.24 4.33 -15.19
N PRO A 323 3.32 3.30 -16.05
CA PRO A 323 2.64 2.05 -15.81
C PRO A 323 3.36 1.18 -14.76
N LEU A 324 2.59 0.39 -14.02
CA LEU A 324 3.05 -0.80 -13.30
C LEU A 324 2.24 -2.01 -13.80
N PRO A 325 2.65 -3.25 -13.48
CA PRO A 325 1.87 -4.42 -13.87
C PRO A 325 0.44 -4.36 -13.32
N ASP A 326 -0.54 -4.59 -14.18
CA ASP A 326 -1.94 -4.70 -13.76
C ASP A 326 -2.11 -5.79 -12.68
N GLY A 327 -3.15 -5.66 -11.87
CA GLY A 327 -3.40 -6.55 -10.75
C GLY A 327 -4.81 -7.11 -10.77
N ASP A 328 -4.98 -8.37 -10.36
CA ASP A 328 -6.27 -9.02 -10.25
C ASP A 328 -6.64 -9.23 -8.78
N PHE A 329 -7.91 -9.01 -8.45
CA PHE A 329 -8.48 -9.39 -7.16
C PHE A 329 -9.94 -9.77 -7.32
N GLY A 330 -10.40 -10.78 -6.60
CA GLY A 330 -11.74 -11.30 -6.82
C GLY A 330 -12.33 -12.02 -5.61
N GLY A 331 -13.63 -12.26 -5.70
CA GLY A 331 -14.41 -13.02 -4.74
C GLY A 331 -15.11 -14.21 -5.38
N GLU A 332 -15.68 -15.05 -4.52
CA GLU A 332 -16.48 -16.21 -4.91
C GLU A 332 -17.84 -16.10 -4.22
N GLN A 333 -18.91 -16.47 -4.92
CA GLN A 333 -20.26 -16.50 -4.37
C GLN A 333 -21.04 -17.72 -4.88
N ASP A 334 -21.90 -18.26 -4.03
CA ASP A 334 -22.70 -19.43 -4.35
C ASP A 334 -23.90 -19.06 -5.22
N VAL A 335 -24.10 -19.80 -6.30
CA VAL A 335 -25.26 -19.67 -7.19
C VAL A 335 -26.02 -20.99 -7.25
N VAL A 336 -27.24 -20.99 -6.73
CA VAL A 336 -28.17 -22.12 -6.82
C VAL A 336 -28.93 -22.06 -8.14
N VAL A 337 -28.92 -23.16 -8.89
CA VAL A 337 -29.61 -23.25 -10.19
C VAL A 337 -30.68 -24.32 -10.15
N GLN A 338 -31.92 -23.90 -10.27
CA GLN A 338 -33.09 -24.77 -10.25
C GLN A 338 -33.54 -25.15 -11.65
N GLU A 339 -34.03 -26.38 -11.80
CA GLU A 339 -34.71 -26.82 -13.01
C GLU A 339 -36.22 -26.80 -12.80
N ILE A 340 -36.96 -26.15 -13.71
CA ILE A 340 -38.42 -26.21 -13.71
C ILE A 340 -38.86 -27.26 -14.72
N GLN A 341 -39.49 -28.31 -14.20
CA GLN A 341 -40.15 -29.34 -14.97
C GLN A 341 -41.65 -29.05 -14.99
N ALA A 342 -42.21 -28.79 -16.17
CA ALA A 342 -43.65 -28.69 -16.35
C ALA A 342 -44.21 -30.08 -16.70
N VAL A 343 -45.01 -30.66 -15.81
CA VAL A 343 -45.74 -31.90 -16.10
C VAL A 343 -47.05 -31.53 -16.78
N ASN A 344 -47.15 -31.78 -18.09
CA ASN A 344 -48.41 -31.66 -18.80
C ASN A 344 -49.24 -32.93 -18.52
N ARG A 345 -50.38 -32.76 -17.84
CA ARG A 345 -51.33 -33.83 -17.55
C ARG A 345 -52.50 -33.75 -18.51
#